data_AF-A0A9L0KKH8-F1
#
_entry.id   AF-A0A9L0KKH8-F1
#
_cell.length_a   1.000
_cell.length_b   1.000
_cell.length_c   1.000
_cell.angle_alpha   90.00
_cell.angle_beta   90.00
_cell.angle_gamma   90.00
#
_symmetry.space_group_name_H-M   'P 1'
#
loop_
_entity.id
_entity.type
_entity.pdbx_description
1 polymer ?
#
loop_
_entity_poly.entity_id
_entity_poly.type
_entity_poly.pdbx_seq_one_letter_code
_entity_poly.pdbx_strand_id
1 'polypeptide(L)'
;MGTPGSGRKRTPMKDRFSAEDEALSNIAREAEARLAAKRAARAEARDIRMRELERQQKEGVEDALSVRSLGSHRNSLKDITGTDWSRASTPKRRDIMYDALKDRSSRLSSLNHSSSHSYRMKKRSSGSHKDPLFDEKSDKQYAENYTRPSSRNSASATTPLSGNSSRRGSGDTSSLIDPDASLSELRDIYDLKDQIQDVEGRYMQGLKELKESLSEVEEKYKKAMVSNAQLDNEKNNLIYQVDTLKDVIEEQEEQMAEFYRENEEKSKELERQKHMCSVLQHKMDELKEGLRQRDELIEKHGLVIIPDGTPNGDVNHEPVVGAITVVSQEAAQVLESAGEGPLDVRLRKLAGEKEELLSQIRKLKLQLEEERQKCSRSDSTVGDVAGLQNGSDLQFIEMQRDANRQISEYKFKLSKAEQDITTLEQSISRLEGQVLRYKTAAENAEKVEDELKAEKRKLQRELRTALDKIEEMEMTNSHLAKRLEKMKANRTALLAQQ
;
A
#
# COMPACT_ATOMS: atom_id res chain seq x y z
N MET A 1 11.08 -55.51 -49.72
CA MET A 1 11.55 -55.73 -48.33
C MET A 1 12.39 -54.54 -47.92
N GLY A 2 11.85 -53.64 -47.09
CA GLY A 2 12.52 -52.43 -46.58
C GLY A 2 11.53 -51.67 -45.71
N THR A 3 11.87 -51.51 -44.44
CA THR A 3 11.02 -51.20 -43.27
C THR A 3 10.48 -49.76 -43.20
N PRO A 4 9.26 -49.50 -42.68
CA PRO A 4 8.80 -48.15 -42.37
C PRO A 4 9.33 -47.68 -41.00
N GLY A 5 9.87 -46.46 -40.98
CA GLY A 5 10.40 -45.81 -39.79
C GLY A 5 9.32 -45.51 -38.73
N SER A 6 9.61 -45.91 -37.50
CA SER A 6 8.79 -45.64 -36.31
C SER A 6 8.90 -44.16 -35.92
N GLY A 7 7.94 -43.35 -36.37
CA GLY A 7 7.75 -41.97 -35.91
C GLY A 7 7.32 -41.92 -34.44
N ARG A 8 8.23 -41.51 -33.55
CA ARG A 8 7.95 -41.25 -32.14
C ARG A 8 7.14 -39.95 -32.04
N LYS A 9 5.81 -40.06 -31.90
CA LYS A 9 4.94 -38.91 -31.57
C LYS A 9 5.36 -38.34 -30.21
N ARG A 10 5.87 -37.10 -30.20
CA ARG A 10 6.03 -36.33 -28.95
C ARG A 10 4.62 -35.93 -28.49
N THR A 11 4.23 -36.41 -27.32
CA THR A 11 3.04 -35.92 -26.60
C THR A 11 3.19 -34.42 -26.33
N PRO A 12 2.14 -33.61 -26.54
CA PRO A 12 2.21 -32.18 -26.29
C PRO A 12 2.36 -31.94 -24.79
N MET A 13 3.35 -31.14 -24.42
CA MET A 13 3.75 -30.82 -23.04
C MET A 13 2.79 -29.81 -22.40
N LYS A 14 1.47 -30.05 -22.48
CA LYS A 14 0.44 -29.06 -22.17
C LYS A 14 -0.02 -29.07 -20.69
N ASP A 15 0.30 -30.13 -19.94
CA ASP A 15 -0.18 -30.29 -18.56
C ASP A 15 0.81 -29.85 -17.47
N ARG A 16 2.07 -29.52 -17.80
CA ARG A 16 3.04 -29.12 -16.76
C ARG A 16 2.78 -27.72 -16.20
N PHE A 17 2.40 -26.78 -17.07
CA PHE A 17 2.06 -25.42 -16.64
C PHE A 17 0.77 -25.39 -15.81
N SER A 18 -0.20 -26.26 -16.10
CA SER A 18 -1.44 -26.35 -15.32
C SER A 18 -1.22 -26.92 -13.91
N ALA A 19 -0.36 -27.93 -13.78
CA ALA A 19 -0.05 -28.53 -12.48
C ALA A 19 0.80 -27.60 -11.60
N GLU A 20 1.71 -26.82 -12.21
CA GLU A 20 2.47 -25.78 -11.50
C GLU A 20 1.57 -24.63 -11.04
N ASP A 21 0.66 -24.14 -11.89
CA ASP A 21 -0.30 -23.10 -11.49
C ASP A 21 -1.24 -23.58 -10.38
N GLU A 22 -1.71 -24.82 -10.45
CA GLU A 22 -2.56 -25.42 -9.43
C GLU A 22 -1.80 -25.61 -8.10
N ALA A 23 -0.51 -25.97 -8.16
CA ALA A 23 0.35 -26.05 -6.99
C ALA A 23 0.57 -24.67 -6.35
N LEU A 24 0.83 -23.62 -7.15
CA LEU A 24 0.98 -22.25 -6.66
C LEU A 24 -0.32 -21.73 -6.04
N SER A 25 -1.47 -22.02 -6.65
CA SER A 25 -2.80 -21.67 -6.12
C SER A 25 -3.08 -22.37 -4.79
N ASN A 26 -2.71 -23.64 -4.65
CA ASN A 26 -2.85 -24.38 -3.39
C ASN A 26 -1.92 -23.85 -2.29
N ILE A 27 -0.67 -23.51 -2.62
CA ILE A 27 0.28 -22.89 -1.69
C ILE A 27 -0.25 -21.54 -1.21
N ALA A 28 -0.80 -20.72 -2.11
CA ALA A 28 -1.39 -19.43 -1.75
C ALA A 28 -2.59 -19.59 -0.79
N ARG A 29 -3.50 -20.53 -1.08
CA ARG A 29 -4.67 -20.82 -0.25
C ARG A 29 -4.29 -21.39 1.13
N GLU A 30 -3.26 -22.24 1.18
CA GLU A 30 -2.74 -22.79 2.43
C GLU A 30 -2.04 -21.71 3.28
N ALA A 31 -1.30 -20.79 2.65
CA ALA A 31 -0.70 -19.64 3.33
C ALA A 31 -1.77 -18.70 3.90
N GLU A 32 -2.84 -18.45 3.15
CA GLU A 32 -3.98 -17.65 3.61
C GLU A 32 -4.71 -18.31 4.79
N ALA A 33 -4.96 -19.62 4.73
CA ALA A 33 -5.57 -20.35 5.85
C ALA A 33 -4.69 -20.30 7.12
N ARG A 34 -3.36 -20.39 6.97
CA ARG A 34 -2.42 -20.23 8.09
C ARG A 34 -2.46 -18.83 8.68
N LEU A 35 -2.50 -17.79 7.85
CA LEU A 35 -2.64 -16.40 8.30
C LEU A 35 -3.97 -16.18 9.03
N ALA A 36 -5.09 -16.69 8.49
CA ALA A 36 -6.40 -16.63 9.11
C ALA A 36 -6.42 -17.33 10.49
N ALA A 37 -5.82 -18.51 10.61
CA ALA A 37 -5.68 -19.19 11.89
C ALA A 37 -4.84 -18.37 12.89
N LYS A 38 -3.78 -17.71 12.43
CA LYS A 38 -2.97 -16.82 13.26
C LYS A 38 -3.76 -15.59 13.72
N ARG A 39 -4.59 -14.99 12.85
CA ARG A 39 -5.53 -13.91 13.21
C ARG A 39 -6.50 -14.35 14.30
N ALA A 40 -7.10 -15.53 14.16
CA ALA A 40 -8.03 -16.08 15.14
C ALA A 40 -7.35 -16.32 16.50
N ALA A 41 -6.14 -16.91 16.51
CA ALA A 41 -5.38 -17.13 17.74
C ALA A 41 -4.97 -15.82 18.43
N ARG A 42 -4.57 -14.80 17.67
CA ARG A 42 -4.30 -13.45 18.22
C ARG A 42 -5.57 -12.85 18.82
N ALA A 43 -6.71 -12.94 18.13
CA ALA A 43 -7.99 -12.45 18.63
C ALA A 43 -8.41 -13.15 19.94
N GLU A 44 -8.29 -14.48 20.01
CA GLU A 44 -8.57 -15.26 21.22
C GLU A 44 -7.62 -14.88 22.38
N ALA A 45 -6.33 -14.66 22.09
CA ALA A 45 -5.37 -14.22 23.08
C ALA A 45 -5.71 -12.83 23.64
N ARG A 46 -6.14 -11.87 22.79
CA ARG A 46 -6.65 -10.56 23.25
C ARG A 46 -7.84 -10.74 24.19
N ASP A 47 -8.74 -11.64 23.84
CA ASP A 47 -9.99 -11.89 24.56
C ASP A 47 -9.77 -12.51 25.96
N ILE A 48 -8.89 -13.52 26.04
CA ILE A 48 -8.49 -14.14 27.31
C ILE A 48 -7.82 -13.10 28.22
N ARG A 49 -6.96 -12.28 27.65
CA ARG A 49 -6.17 -11.28 28.37
C ARG A 49 -7.04 -10.12 28.88
N MET A 50 -8.05 -9.71 28.12
CA MET A 50 -9.07 -8.75 28.57
C MET A 50 -9.88 -9.26 29.76
N ARG A 51 -10.27 -10.54 29.74
CA ARG A 51 -10.98 -11.18 30.87
C ARG A 51 -10.12 -11.24 32.14
N GLU A 52 -8.83 -11.50 32.00
CA GLU A 52 -7.89 -11.52 33.14
C GLU A 52 -7.67 -10.12 33.74
N LEU A 53 -7.60 -9.09 32.91
CA LEU A 53 -7.56 -7.69 33.36
C LEU A 53 -8.81 -7.30 34.16
N GLU A 54 -9.99 -7.69 33.69
CA GLU A 54 -11.25 -7.47 34.42
C GLU A 54 -11.27 -8.21 35.77
N ARG A 55 -10.64 -9.39 35.85
CA ARG A 55 -10.48 -10.14 37.10
C ARG A 55 -9.57 -9.41 38.08
N GLN A 56 -8.40 -8.94 37.63
CA GLN A 56 -7.45 -8.18 38.46
C GLN A 56 -8.03 -6.85 38.95
N GLN A 57 -8.84 -6.16 38.13
CA GLN A 57 -9.56 -4.95 38.56
C GLN A 57 -10.59 -5.23 39.65
N LYS A 58 -11.26 -6.40 39.62
CA LYS A 58 -12.20 -6.80 40.69
C LYS A 58 -11.47 -7.17 41.97
N GLU A 59 -10.36 -7.89 41.89
CA GLU A 59 -9.57 -8.33 43.06
C GLU A 59 -8.83 -7.15 43.74
N GLY A 60 -8.29 -6.20 42.98
CA GLY A 60 -7.63 -5.01 43.54
C GLY A 60 -8.57 -4.08 44.32
N VAL A 61 -9.89 -4.13 44.07
CA VAL A 61 -10.89 -3.37 44.83
C VAL A 61 -11.16 -4.02 46.19
N GLU A 62 -11.12 -5.35 46.30
CA GLU A 62 -11.31 -6.05 47.58
C GLU A 62 -10.11 -5.87 48.52
N ASP A 63 -8.88 -5.91 48.00
CA ASP A 63 -7.66 -5.65 48.79
C ASP A 63 -7.56 -4.19 49.26
N ALA A 64 -7.99 -3.23 48.44
CA ALA A 64 -8.05 -1.83 48.85
C ALA A 64 -9.11 -1.57 49.93
N LEU A 65 -10.18 -2.36 49.98
CA LEU A 65 -11.22 -2.29 51.01
C LEU A 65 -10.82 -3.02 52.30
N SER A 66 -10.04 -4.12 52.22
CA SER A 66 -9.56 -4.86 53.39
C SER A 66 -8.54 -4.05 54.21
N VAL A 67 -7.65 -3.31 53.55
CA VAL A 67 -6.66 -2.44 54.20
C VAL A 67 -7.33 -1.24 54.91
N ARG A 68 -8.49 -0.79 54.43
CA ARG A 68 -9.25 0.31 55.07
C ARG A 68 -9.95 -0.12 56.36
N SER A 69 -10.28 -1.40 56.54
CA SER A 69 -10.96 -1.91 57.74
C SER A 69 -10.08 -2.04 58.98
N LEU A 70 -8.74 -2.11 58.84
CA LEU A 70 -7.83 -2.31 59.98
C LEU A 70 -7.33 -1.01 60.64
N GLY A 71 -7.74 0.16 60.13
CA GLY A 71 -7.30 1.47 60.64
C GLY A 71 -8.34 2.27 61.44
N SER A 72 -9.58 1.78 61.58
CA SER A 72 -10.68 2.59 62.11
C SER A 72 -10.99 2.27 63.58
N HIS A 73 -10.09 2.63 64.49
CA HIS A 73 -10.41 2.84 65.92
C HIS A 73 -9.44 3.84 66.54
N ARG A 74 -9.69 5.15 66.32
CA ARG A 74 -9.66 6.19 67.37
C ARG A 74 -9.88 7.61 66.79
N ASN A 75 -10.67 8.36 67.56
CA ASN A 75 -10.80 9.81 67.65
C ASN A 75 -11.80 10.52 66.73
N SER A 76 -12.97 10.73 67.34
CA SER A 76 -13.90 11.84 67.12
C SER A 76 -13.30 13.14 67.65
N LEU A 77 -13.09 14.15 66.78
CA LEU A 77 -13.46 15.54 67.06
C LEU A 77 -13.34 16.43 65.80
N LYS A 78 -14.31 17.35 65.73
CA LYS A 78 -14.62 18.47 64.82
C LYS A 78 -13.46 19.15 64.05
N ASP A 79 -13.72 19.48 62.78
CA ASP A 79 -13.76 20.84 62.20
C ASP A 79 -13.89 20.71 60.65
N ILE A 80 -15.06 20.94 60.05
CA ILE A 80 -15.45 22.18 59.34
C ILE A 80 -14.27 22.92 58.71
N THR A 81 -14.03 22.67 57.42
CA THR A 81 -13.92 23.70 56.38
C THR A 81 -13.93 23.01 55.01
N GLY A 82 -14.79 23.51 54.13
CA GLY A 82 -14.98 22.95 52.79
C GLY A 82 -13.79 23.26 51.89
N THR A 83 -13.45 22.31 51.03
CA THR A 83 -12.99 22.63 49.68
C THR A 83 -13.45 21.53 48.73
N ASP A 84 -14.01 22.02 47.64
CA ASP A 84 -14.71 21.37 46.55
C ASP A 84 -13.93 20.21 45.90
N TRP A 85 -14.50 19.01 45.88
CA TRP A 85 -14.06 17.92 44.99
C TRP A 85 -15.08 17.79 43.88
N SER A 86 -14.82 18.47 42.76
CA SER A 86 -15.59 18.29 41.53
C SER A 86 -15.34 16.89 40.96
N ARG A 87 -16.33 16.00 41.14
CA ARG A 87 -16.40 14.66 40.56
C ARG A 87 -17.63 14.59 39.66
N ALA A 88 -17.45 14.85 38.37
CA ALA A 88 -18.45 14.52 37.35
C ALA A 88 -17.77 14.35 35.99
N SER A 89 -17.43 13.10 35.65
CA SER A 89 -17.23 12.69 34.26
C SER A 89 -17.76 11.28 34.09
N THR A 90 -19.00 11.18 33.63
CA THR A 90 -19.57 9.99 33.00
C THR A 90 -19.02 9.87 31.57
N PRO A 91 -18.46 8.74 31.13
CA PRO A 91 -18.25 8.51 29.71
C PRO A 91 -19.56 8.03 29.09
N LYS A 92 -20.18 8.89 28.26
CA LYS A 92 -21.21 8.43 27.31
C LYS A 92 -20.54 7.46 26.33
N ARG A 93 -21.00 6.20 26.36
CA ARG A 93 -20.92 5.25 25.24
C ARG A 93 -21.27 5.99 23.94
N ARG A 94 -20.34 6.02 22.99
CA ARG A 94 -20.66 6.08 21.57
C ARG A 94 -20.33 4.72 20.98
N ASP A 95 -21.34 3.87 20.99
CA ASP A 95 -21.39 2.70 20.14
C ASP A 95 -21.59 3.21 18.70
N ILE A 96 -20.52 3.27 17.89
CA ILE A 96 -20.65 3.43 16.43
C ILE A 96 -20.80 2.01 15.89
N MET A 97 -22.05 1.60 15.70
CA MET A 97 -22.39 0.41 14.93
C MET A 97 -21.95 0.64 13.47
N TYR A 98 -21.08 -0.23 12.98
CA TYR A 98 -21.00 -0.51 11.56
C TYR A 98 -22.25 -1.29 11.19
N ASP A 99 -23.09 -0.73 10.32
CA ASP A 99 -24.13 -1.49 9.66
C ASP A 99 -23.91 -1.48 8.14
N ALA A 100 -24.19 -2.65 7.59
CA ALA A 100 -23.81 -3.12 6.29
C ALA A 100 -24.84 -2.75 5.21
N LEU A 101 -24.35 -2.61 3.98
CA LEU A 101 -25.03 -2.95 2.73
C LEU A 101 -26.43 -2.36 2.45
N LYS A 102 -26.49 -1.37 1.53
CA LYS A 102 -27.33 -1.50 0.32
C LYS A 102 -27.07 -0.40 -0.73
N ASP A 103 -26.39 -0.81 -1.79
CA ASP A 103 -26.94 -0.84 -3.15
C ASP A 103 -27.93 0.28 -3.56
N ARG A 104 -27.50 1.17 -4.45
CA ARG A 104 -28.33 1.55 -5.61
C ARG A 104 -27.52 2.19 -6.74
N SER A 105 -27.24 1.34 -7.72
CA SER A 105 -27.06 1.72 -9.11
C SER A 105 -28.27 2.51 -9.64
N SER A 106 -27.98 3.60 -10.34
CA SER A 106 -28.59 4.06 -11.60
C SER A 106 -28.71 5.59 -11.66
N ARG A 107 -27.91 6.20 -12.53
CA ARG A 107 -28.41 6.94 -13.70
C ARG A 107 -27.27 7.45 -14.57
N LEU A 108 -27.25 6.89 -15.77
CA LEU A 108 -26.58 7.36 -16.97
C LEU A 108 -27.13 8.74 -17.38
N SER A 109 -26.24 9.63 -17.81
CA SER A 109 -26.40 10.34 -19.09
C SER A 109 -25.13 11.12 -19.42
N SER A 110 -24.42 10.58 -20.42
CA SER A 110 -23.87 11.28 -21.60
C SER A 110 -23.60 12.78 -21.51
N LEU A 111 -22.37 13.21 -21.78
CA LEU A 111 -22.08 14.07 -22.93
C LEU A 111 -20.56 14.07 -23.21
N ASN A 112 -20.20 13.60 -24.41
CA ASN A 112 -18.92 13.84 -25.04
C ASN A 112 -18.80 15.34 -25.35
N HIS A 113 -17.61 15.94 -25.12
CA HIS A 113 -16.89 16.71 -26.14
C HIS A 113 -15.50 17.10 -25.62
N SER A 114 -14.51 16.74 -26.44
CA SER A 114 -13.10 17.09 -26.33
C SER A 114 -12.89 18.59 -26.54
N SER A 115 -12.00 19.20 -25.75
CA SER A 115 -11.10 20.24 -26.25
C SER A 115 -9.89 20.42 -25.35
N SER A 116 -8.72 20.25 -25.96
CA SER A 116 -7.40 20.56 -25.42
C SER A 116 -7.26 22.04 -25.08
N HIS A 117 -6.83 22.36 -23.86
CA HIS A 117 -6.00 23.53 -23.68
C HIS A 117 -4.96 23.37 -22.57
N SER A 118 -3.72 23.49 -23.01
CA SER A 118 -2.49 23.48 -22.24
C SER A 118 -2.44 24.62 -21.23
N TYR A 119 -2.25 24.29 -19.95
CA TYR A 119 -1.69 25.21 -18.98
C TYR A 119 -0.25 24.78 -18.64
N ARG A 120 0.68 25.52 -19.22
CA ARG A 120 2.13 25.45 -19.01
C ARG A 120 2.45 26.06 -17.65
N MET A 121 2.57 25.23 -16.61
CA MET A 121 3.06 25.68 -15.30
C MET A 121 4.59 25.75 -15.29
N LYS A 122 5.07 26.91 -14.82
CA LYS A 122 6.47 27.30 -14.74
C LYS A 122 7.23 26.40 -13.74
N LYS A 123 8.41 25.96 -14.16
CA LYS A 123 9.41 25.33 -13.30
C LYS A 123 9.76 26.28 -12.14
N ARG A 124 9.58 25.81 -10.90
CA ARG A 124 10.29 26.33 -9.74
C ARG A 124 11.30 25.29 -9.27
N SER A 125 12.49 25.81 -9.06
CA SER A 125 13.72 25.16 -8.64
C SER A 125 13.58 24.47 -7.29
N SER A 126 14.23 23.30 -7.22
CA SER A 126 14.65 22.53 -6.05
C SER A 126 14.85 23.35 -4.78
N GLY A 127 13.94 23.18 -3.82
CA GLY A 127 14.19 23.42 -2.40
C GLY A 127 14.44 22.08 -1.73
N SER A 128 15.63 21.90 -1.17
CA SER A 128 15.99 20.75 -0.34
C SER A 128 15.14 20.76 0.93
N HIS A 129 14.17 19.86 1.04
CA HIS A 129 13.57 19.53 2.32
C HIS A 129 14.28 18.30 2.86
N LYS A 130 14.95 18.50 4.00
CA LYS A 130 15.58 17.48 4.81
C LYS A 130 14.49 16.74 5.58
N ASP A 131 14.56 15.42 5.57
CA ASP A 131 13.79 14.56 6.45
C ASP A 131 14.04 14.92 7.93
N PRO A 132 13.02 14.93 8.81
CA PRO A 132 13.24 14.91 10.24
C PRO A 132 13.68 13.51 10.63
N LEU A 133 15.00 13.31 10.64
CA LEU A 133 15.66 12.21 11.32
C LEU A 133 15.29 12.28 12.81
N PHE A 134 14.60 11.27 13.32
CA PHE A 134 14.48 11.06 14.76
C PHE A 134 15.89 10.81 15.31
N ASP A 135 16.40 11.77 16.08
CA ASP A 135 17.62 11.64 16.90
C ASP A 135 17.26 10.78 18.11
N GLU A 136 17.49 9.48 17.97
CA GLU A 136 17.50 8.49 19.05
C GLU A 136 18.72 8.76 19.93
N LYS A 137 18.56 9.69 20.88
CA LYS A 137 19.56 9.97 21.91
C LYS A 137 19.73 8.72 22.77
N SER A 138 20.82 8.02 22.50
CA SER A 138 21.32 6.94 23.33
C SER A 138 21.73 7.50 24.70
N ASP A 139 21.03 7.07 25.74
CA ASP A 139 21.49 7.14 27.13
C ASP A 139 22.81 6.37 27.25
N LYS A 140 23.90 7.11 27.48
CA LYS A 140 25.14 6.58 28.04
C LYS A 140 25.58 7.46 29.20
N GLN A 141 25.38 6.89 30.40
CA GLN A 141 26.26 6.94 31.56
C GLN A 141 27.15 8.19 31.67
N TYR A 142 26.67 9.18 32.40
CA TYR A 142 27.53 10.12 33.11
C TYR A 142 27.63 9.69 34.57
N ALA A 143 28.83 9.27 34.98
CA ALA A 143 29.24 9.28 36.37
C ALA A 143 29.45 10.74 36.78
N GLU A 144 28.53 11.29 37.58
CA GLU A 144 28.74 12.59 38.23
C GLU A 144 29.65 12.42 39.45
N ASN A 145 30.87 12.93 39.30
CA ASN A 145 31.67 13.43 40.40
C ASN A 145 30.94 14.62 41.03
N TYR A 146 30.32 14.45 42.20
CA TYR A 146 29.94 15.58 43.04
C TYR A 146 31.09 15.98 43.95
N THR A 147 31.75 17.07 43.57
CA THR A 147 32.52 17.92 44.48
C THR A 147 31.55 18.65 45.41
N ARG A 148 31.49 18.18 46.65
CA ARG A 148 31.21 18.87 47.92
C ARG A 148 30.89 20.39 47.85
N PRO A 149 29.78 20.88 48.42
CA PRO A 149 29.68 22.27 48.85
C PRO A 149 30.24 22.43 50.27
N SER A 150 30.95 23.53 50.48
CA SER A 150 31.56 23.95 51.74
C SER A 150 30.84 25.19 52.25
N SER A 151 30.17 25.05 53.40
CA SER A 151 29.90 26.10 54.40
C SER A 151 29.24 25.41 55.60
N ARG A 152 29.39 25.76 56.87
CA ARG A 152 30.33 26.53 57.70
C ARG A 152 29.67 26.48 59.10
N ASN A 153 30.44 26.54 60.18
CA ASN A 153 30.02 26.80 61.59
C ASN A 153 29.41 25.59 62.33
N SER A 154 29.72 25.28 63.59
CA SER A 154 30.63 25.85 64.60
C SER A 154 30.72 24.87 65.79
N ALA A 155 31.80 25.04 66.57
CA ALA A 155 31.89 24.82 68.02
C ALA A 155 31.97 23.39 68.61
N SER A 156 33.11 23.15 69.28
CA SER A 156 33.32 22.55 70.60
C SER A 156 32.45 21.39 71.08
N ALA A 157 33.08 20.21 71.22
CA ALA A 157 32.97 19.31 72.38
C ALA A 157 34.01 18.18 72.23
N THR A 158 35.13 18.24 72.98
CA THR A 158 35.46 17.36 74.13
C THR A 158 35.64 15.87 73.81
N THR A 159 36.92 15.48 73.69
CA THR A 159 37.59 14.30 74.29
C THR A 159 36.77 13.11 74.81
N PRO A 160 37.18 11.87 74.47
CA PRO A 160 37.09 10.72 75.36
C PRO A 160 38.45 10.35 75.98
N LEU A 161 38.39 10.00 77.27
CA LEU A 161 39.47 9.53 78.13
C LEU A 161 40.01 8.15 77.75
N SER A 162 41.34 7.96 77.93
CA SER A 162 42.04 6.76 78.42
C SER A 162 43.55 7.03 78.28
N GLY A 163 44.49 6.80 79.20
CA GLY A 163 44.51 6.26 80.55
C GLY A 163 45.95 6.35 81.10
N ASN A 164 46.06 6.38 82.43
CA ASN A 164 47.19 5.97 83.29
C ASN A 164 48.61 6.56 83.09
N SER A 165 49.03 7.39 84.05
CA SER A 165 50.28 7.18 84.81
C SER A 165 50.34 8.14 86.00
N SER A 166 50.10 7.64 87.21
CA SER A 166 50.47 8.33 88.46
C SER A 166 51.29 7.41 89.35
N ARG A 167 52.48 7.88 89.72
CA ARG A 167 53.36 7.30 90.74
C ARG A 167 53.24 8.14 92.01
N ARG A 168 52.79 7.48 93.08
CA ARG A 168 52.96 7.68 94.54
C ARG A 168 53.69 8.93 95.07
N GLY A 169 53.07 9.49 96.13
CA GLY A 169 53.65 10.22 97.28
C GLY A 169 52.49 10.94 97.99
N SER A 170 51.91 10.52 99.12
CA SER A 170 52.37 10.26 100.50
C SER A 170 52.67 11.53 101.33
N GLY A 171 51.91 11.69 102.42
CA GLY A 171 52.05 12.71 103.49
C GLY A 171 51.18 13.97 103.25
N ASP A 172 50.45 14.56 104.18
CA ASP A 172 50.25 14.37 105.61
C ASP A 172 48.94 15.05 106.04
N THR A 173 48.49 14.69 107.23
CA THR A 173 47.37 15.23 108.01
C THR A 173 47.37 16.76 108.18
N SER A 174 46.20 17.42 108.13
CA SER A 174 45.67 18.25 109.23
C SER A 174 44.45 19.07 108.79
N SER A 175 43.42 19.07 109.63
CA SER A 175 42.19 19.83 109.57
C SER A 175 42.39 21.34 109.67
N LEU A 176 41.74 22.09 108.78
CA LEU A 176 41.16 23.40 109.08
C LEU A 176 39.90 23.54 108.20
N ILE A 177 38.72 23.41 108.80
CA ILE A 177 37.44 23.51 108.08
C ILE A 177 37.18 24.99 107.86
N ASP A 178 37.42 25.45 106.62
CA ASP A 178 37.05 26.79 106.17
C ASP A 178 35.59 26.76 105.67
N PRO A 179 34.64 27.44 106.35
CA PRO A 179 33.24 27.43 105.95
C PRO A 179 33.01 27.99 104.54
N ASP A 180 33.89 28.83 104.02
CA ASP A 180 33.77 29.36 102.65
C ASP A 180 34.14 28.31 101.58
N ALA A 181 35.01 27.35 101.88
CA ALA A 181 35.36 26.26 100.96
C ALA A 181 34.19 25.28 100.78
N SER A 182 33.52 24.90 101.88
CA SER A 182 32.33 24.03 101.83
C SER A 182 31.12 24.69 101.15
N LEU A 183 31.00 26.02 101.23
CA LEU A 183 29.98 26.79 100.50
C LEU A 183 30.29 26.92 99.00
N SER A 184 31.57 26.97 98.63
CA SER A 184 32.00 26.93 97.22
C SER A 184 31.69 25.58 96.58
N GLU A 185 32.04 24.48 97.25
CA GLU A 185 31.74 23.12 96.77
C GLU A 185 30.23 22.90 96.61
N LEU A 186 29.40 23.46 97.51
CA LEU A 186 27.95 23.39 97.39
C LEU A 186 27.42 24.15 96.15
N ARG A 187 27.99 25.32 95.83
CA ARG A 187 27.64 26.05 94.58
C ARG A 187 28.04 25.26 93.34
N ASP A 188 29.25 24.69 93.34
CA ASP A 188 29.73 23.85 92.23
C ASP A 188 28.82 22.63 92.00
N ILE A 189 28.29 22.02 93.07
CA ILE A 189 27.32 20.92 92.98
C ILE A 189 26.00 21.38 92.33
N TYR A 190 25.50 22.57 92.66
CA TYR A 190 24.29 23.11 92.02
C TYR A 190 24.54 23.48 90.54
N ASP A 191 25.68 24.08 90.22
CA ASP A 191 26.06 24.39 88.84
C ASP A 191 26.24 23.12 87.99
N LEU A 192 26.85 22.07 88.56
CA LEU A 192 26.96 20.75 87.92
C LEU A 192 25.59 20.10 87.72
N LYS A 193 24.67 20.24 88.68
CA LYS A 193 23.30 19.73 88.56
C LYS A 193 22.54 20.44 87.43
N ASP A 194 22.66 21.75 87.32
CA ASP A 194 22.04 22.52 86.24
C ASP A 194 22.64 22.14 84.87
N GLN A 195 23.96 21.97 84.79
CA GLN A 195 24.62 21.46 83.56
C GLN A 195 24.15 20.06 83.17
N ILE A 196 23.95 19.16 84.14
CA ILE A 196 23.40 17.82 83.89
C ILE A 196 21.98 17.94 83.36
N GLN A 197 21.13 18.78 83.96
CA GLN A 197 19.76 19.00 83.46
C GLN A 197 19.74 19.59 82.05
N ASP A 198 20.65 20.51 81.71
CA ASP A 198 20.79 21.05 80.36
C ASP A 198 21.28 20.00 79.34
N VAL A 199 22.16 19.10 79.75
CA VAL A 199 22.62 17.98 78.91
C VAL A 199 21.50 16.95 78.72
N GLU A 200 20.77 16.61 79.79
CA GLU A 200 19.61 15.72 79.74
C GLU A 200 18.50 16.33 78.86
N GLY A 201 18.24 17.63 78.99
CA GLY A 201 17.28 18.36 78.16
C GLY A 201 17.65 18.32 76.67
N ARG A 202 18.93 18.55 76.33
CA ARG A 202 19.44 18.43 74.96
C ARG A 202 19.37 17.01 74.43
N TYR A 203 19.69 16.01 75.26
CA TYR A 203 19.59 14.60 74.89
C TYR A 203 18.14 14.20 74.60
N MET A 204 17.21 14.58 75.47
CA MET A 204 15.78 14.31 75.31
C MET A 204 15.20 15.00 74.07
N GLN A 205 15.63 16.23 73.80
CA GLN A 205 15.27 16.97 72.59
C GLN A 205 15.79 16.27 71.32
N GLY A 206 17.07 15.88 71.28
CA GLY A 206 17.64 15.14 70.15
C GLY A 206 16.97 13.78 69.92
N LEU A 207 16.57 13.09 71.00
CA LEU A 207 15.82 11.84 70.91
C LEU A 207 14.40 12.03 70.38
N LYS A 208 13.76 13.17 70.69
CA LYS A 208 12.46 13.55 70.14
C LYS A 208 12.56 13.85 68.63
N GLU A 209 13.55 14.64 68.22
CA GLU A 209 13.81 14.96 66.80
C GLU A 209 14.13 13.71 65.99
N LEU A 210 14.91 12.77 66.54
CA LEU A 210 15.20 11.50 65.87
C LEU A 210 13.95 10.64 65.66
N LYS A 211 13.03 10.62 66.64
CA LYS A 211 11.74 9.91 66.51
C LYS A 211 10.83 10.56 65.48
N GLU A 212 10.76 11.89 65.47
CA GLU A 212 9.99 12.65 64.47
C GLU A 212 10.54 12.42 63.06
N SER A 213 11.87 12.47 62.89
CA SER A 213 12.54 12.18 61.63
C SER A 213 12.30 10.74 61.16
N LEU A 214 12.35 9.76 62.07
CA LEU A 214 12.03 8.37 61.76
C LEU A 214 10.58 8.23 61.27
N SER A 215 9.62 8.84 61.97
CA SER A 215 8.21 8.84 61.57
C SER A 215 8.00 9.48 60.19
N GLU A 216 8.69 10.58 59.90
CA GLU A 216 8.59 11.26 58.60
C GLU A 216 9.12 10.38 57.46
N VAL A 217 10.24 9.68 57.67
CA VAL A 217 10.81 8.75 56.68
C VAL A 217 9.89 7.54 56.49
N GLU A 218 9.30 7.00 57.56
CA GLU A 218 8.33 5.91 57.48
C GLU A 218 7.08 6.29 56.67
N GLU A 219 6.56 7.51 56.85
CA GLU A 219 5.43 8.01 56.07
C GLU A 219 5.78 8.21 54.60
N LYS A 220 6.97 8.77 54.30
CA LYS A 220 7.48 8.91 52.93
C LYS A 220 7.62 7.54 52.26
N TYR A 221 8.14 6.54 52.97
CA TYR A 221 8.26 5.18 52.48
C TYR A 221 6.88 4.58 52.15
N LYS A 222 5.90 4.71 53.05
CA LYS A 222 4.52 4.24 52.79
C LYS A 222 3.91 4.90 51.55
N LYS A 223 4.06 6.22 51.40
CA LYS A 223 3.60 6.96 50.21
C LYS A 223 4.28 6.47 48.93
N ALA A 224 5.59 6.28 48.96
CA ALA A 224 6.34 5.75 47.83
C ALA A 224 5.90 4.33 47.45
N MET A 225 5.60 3.47 48.42
CA MET A 225 5.12 2.11 48.18
C MET A 225 3.75 2.09 47.49
N VAL A 226 2.81 2.95 47.94
CA VAL A 226 1.50 3.09 47.29
C VAL A 226 1.63 3.64 45.87
N SER A 227 2.50 4.64 45.67
CA SER A 227 2.78 5.19 44.34
C SER A 227 3.42 4.15 43.41
N ASN A 228 4.32 3.31 43.91
CA ASN A 228 4.96 2.25 43.13
C ASN A 228 3.92 1.22 42.65
N ALA A 229 3.02 0.79 43.55
CA ALA A 229 1.92 -0.11 43.18
C ALA A 229 0.96 0.51 42.13
N GLN A 230 0.71 1.83 42.19
CA GLN A 230 -0.07 2.53 41.17
C GLN A 230 0.66 2.53 39.82
N LEU A 231 1.95 2.85 39.81
CA LEU A 231 2.77 2.86 38.60
C LEU A 231 2.89 1.46 37.97
N ASP A 232 2.97 0.40 38.77
CA ASP A 232 2.97 -0.98 38.26
C ASP A 232 1.64 -1.33 37.56
N ASN A 233 0.51 -0.89 38.10
CA ASN A 233 -0.80 -1.06 37.45
C ASN A 233 -0.90 -0.27 36.14
N GLU A 234 -0.45 0.98 36.14
CA GLU A 234 -0.41 1.82 34.93
C GLU A 234 0.51 1.24 33.86
N LYS A 235 1.70 0.78 34.25
CA LYS A 235 2.65 0.09 33.38
C LYS A 235 2.01 -1.14 32.74
N ASN A 236 1.35 -1.99 33.53
CA ASN A 236 0.66 -3.16 33.02
C ASN A 236 -0.43 -2.74 32.02
N ASN A 237 -1.30 -1.79 32.37
CA ASN A 237 -2.33 -1.24 31.47
C ASN A 237 -1.76 -0.74 30.13
N LEU A 238 -0.66 0.00 30.17
CA LEU A 238 0.01 0.50 28.97
C LEU A 238 0.60 -0.63 28.13
N ILE A 239 1.19 -1.65 28.74
CA ILE A 239 1.69 -2.83 28.03
C ILE A 239 0.54 -3.49 27.25
N TYR A 240 -0.64 -3.65 27.84
CA TYR A 240 -1.80 -4.22 27.14
C TYR A 240 -2.30 -3.35 25.98
N GLN A 241 -2.33 -2.03 26.17
CA GLN A 241 -2.70 -1.10 25.09
C GLN A 241 -1.72 -1.20 23.92
N VAL A 242 -0.42 -1.21 24.21
CA VAL A 242 0.62 -1.36 23.19
C VAL A 242 0.47 -2.68 22.45
N ASP A 243 0.25 -3.79 23.16
CA ASP A 243 0.10 -5.09 22.54
C ASP A 243 -1.14 -5.14 21.64
N THR A 244 -2.27 -4.59 22.09
CA THR A 244 -3.50 -4.48 21.27
C THR A 244 -3.29 -3.60 20.03
N LEU A 245 -2.55 -2.51 20.15
CA LEU A 245 -2.26 -1.62 19.02
C LEU A 245 -1.33 -2.28 18.00
N LYS A 246 -0.28 -2.99 18.42
CA LYS A 246 0.57 -3.78 17.52
C LYS A 246 -0.24 -4.78 16.71
N ASP A 247 -1.20 -5.39 17.40
CA ASP A 247 -2.13 -6.37 16.90
C ASP A 247 -3.08 -5.80 15.83
N VAL A 248 -3.56 -4.56 16.01
CA VAL A 248 -4.33 -3.81 15.00
C VAL A 248 -3.44 -3.39 13.83
N ILE A 249 -2.20 -2.99 14.09
CA ILE A 249 -1.24 -2.62 13.04
C ILE A 249 -0.94 -3.83 12.14
N GLU A 250 -0.64 -5.01 12.71
CA GLU A 250 -0.44 -6.23 11.92
C GLU A 250 -1.67 -6.56 11.06
N GLU A 251 -2.87 -6.41 11.60
CA GLU A 251 -4.11 -6.64 10.83
C GLU A 251 -4.25 -5.65 9.67
N GLN A 252 -3.95 -4.37 9.88
CA GLN A 252 -3.95 -3.35 8.84
C GLN A 252 -2.88 -3.60 7.77
N GLU A 253 -1.67 -4.02 8.16
CA GLU A 253 -0.61 -4.39 7.22
C GLU A 253 -1.03 -5.57 6.34
N GLU A 254 -1.66 -6.59 6.93
CA GLU A 254 -2.17 -7.73 6.20
C GLU A 254 -3.32 -7.35 5.24
N GLN A 255 -4.25 -6.48 5.66
CA GLN A 255 -5.29 -5.93 4.79
C GLN A 255 -4.70 -5.13 3.62
N MET A 256 -3.70 -4.28 3.88
CA MET A 256 -3.01 -3.56 2.81
C MET A 256 -2.35 -4.52 1.81
N ALA A 257 -1.71 -5.58 2.29
CA ALA A 257 -1.11 -6.60 1.42
C ALA A 257 -2.16 -7.35 0.57
N GLU A 258 -3.33 -7.63 1.11
CA GLU A 258 -4.48 -8.17 0.36
C GLU A 258 -4.96 -7.20 -0.73
N PHE A 259 -5.15 -5.92 -0.40
CA PHE A 259 -5.54 -4.90 -1.38
C PHE A 259 -4.52 -4.74 -2.52
N TYR A 260 -3.21 -4.79 -2.20
CA TYR A 260 -2.17 -4.74 -3.23
C TYR A 260 -2.23 -5.95 -4.18
N ARG A 261 -2.44 -7.16 -3.65
CA ARG A 261 -2.61 -8.37 -4.48
C ARG A 261 -3.85 -8.28 -5.38
N GLU A 262 -4.99 -7.89 -4.82
CA GLU A 262 -6.24 -7.74 -5.60
C GLU A 262 -6.10 -6.68 -6.70
N ASN A 263 -5.41 -5.57 -6.42
CA ASN A 263 -5.15 -4.54 -7.41
C ASN A 263 -4.23 -5.04 -8.54
N GLU A 264 -3.22 -5.86 -8.23
CA GLU A 264 -2.37 -6.48 -9.23
C GLU A 264 -3.16 -7.45 -10.13
N GLU A 265 -4.03 -8.27 -9.55
CA GLU A 265 -4.91 -9.18 -10.29
C GLU A 265 -5.88 -8.42 -11.21
N LYS A 266 -6.54 -7.37 -10.70
CA LYS A 266 -7.41 -6.50 -11.51
C LYS A 266 -6.66 -5.80 -12.63
N SER A 267 -5.42 -5.39 -12.38
CA SER A 267 -4.55 -4.79 -13.42
C SER A 267 -4.22 -5.80 -14.51
N LYS A 268 -3.90 -7.06 -14.16
CA LYS A 268 -3.67 -8.14 -15.13
C LYS A 268 -4.92 -8.44 -15.97
N GLU A 269 -6.10 -8.51 -15.34
CA GLU A 269 -7.36 -8.72 -16.06
C GLU A 269 -7.70 -7.54 -16.98
N LEU A 270 -7.44 -6.30 -16.55
CA LEU A 270 -7.60 -5.10 -17.38
C LEU A 270 -6.74 -5.18 -18.64
N GLU A 271 -5.46 -5.56 -18.53
CA GLU A 271 -4.58 -5.71 -19.69
C GLU A 271 -5.04 -6.85 -20.62
N ARG A 272 -5.53 -7.96 -20.06
CA ARG A 272 -6.13 -9.04 -20.85
C ARG A 272 -7.35 -8.56 -21.64
N GLN A 273 -8.23 -7.77 -21.02
CA GLN A 273 -9.40 -7.18 -21.67
C GLN A 273 -9.01 -6.16 -22.75
N LYS A 274 -8.03 -5.30 -22.49
CA LYS A 274 -7.49 -4.36 -23.50
C LYS A 274 -6.98 -5.10 -24.73
N HIS A 275 -6.24 -6.19 -24.52
CA HIS A 275 -5.75 -7.02 -25.62
C HIS A 275 -6.92 -7.62 -26.42
N MET A 276 -7.93 -8.17 -25.76
CA MET A 276 -9.14 -8.69 -26.41
C MET A 276 -9.87 -7.62 -27.22
N CYS A 277 -10.06 -6.43 -26.65
CA CYS A 277 -10.67 -5.29 -27.34
C CYS A 277 -9.86 -4.88 -28.57
N SER A 278 -8.53 -4.88 -28.50
CA SER A 278 -7.66 -4.59 -29.65
C SER A 278 -7.84 -5.61 -30.77
N VAL A 279 -7.91 -6.91 -30.45
CA VAL A 279 -8.16 -7.97 -31.43
C VAL A 279 -9.53 -7.80 -32.09
N LEU A 280 -10.58 -7.52 -31.30
CA LEU A 280 -11.93 -7.29 -31.82
C LEU A 280 -12.00 -6.02 -32.69
N GLN A 281 -11.28 -4.97 -32.30
CA GLN A 281 -11.17 -3.74 -33.09
C GLN A 281 -10.55 -4.01 -34.46
N HIS A 282 -9.43 -4.73 -34.51
CA HIS A 282 -8.83 -5.15 -35.79
C HIS A 282 -9.82 -5.97 -36.63
N LYS A 283 -10.54 -6.91 -36.03
CA LYS A 283 -11.54 -7.71 -36.75
C LYS A 283 -12.68 -6.87 -37.30
N MET A 284 -13.14 -5.88 -36.54
CA MET A 284 -14.16 -4.94 -37.01
C MET A 284 -13.65 -4.13 -38.19
N ASP A 285 -12.41 -3.64 -38.13
CA ASP A 285 -11.84 -2.82 -39.20
C ASP A 285 -11.63 -3.64 -40.50
N GLU A 286 -11.21 -4.92 -40.39
CA GLU A 286 -11.17 -5.85 -41.52
C GLU A 286 -12.55 -6.04 -42.17
N LEU A 287 -13.59 -6.24 -41.36
CA LEU A 287 -14.96 -6.42 -41.86
C LEU A 287 -15.51 -5.14 -42.51
N LYS A 288 -15.23 -3.97 -41.92
CA LYS A 288 -15.61 -2.67 -42.49
C LYS A 288 -14.94 -2.43 -43.84
N GLU A 289 -13.66 -2.75 -43.95
CA GLU A 289 -12.93 -2.61 -45.20
C GLU A 289 -13.45 -3.60 -46.26
N GLY A 290 -13.77 -4.83 -45.87
CA GLY A 290 -14.44 -5.79 -46.75
C GLY A 290 -15.81 -5.29 -47.26
N LEU A 291 -16.62 -4.67 -46.39
CA LEU A 291 -17.87 -4.03 -46.82
C LEU A 291 -17.62 -2.88 -47.78
N ARG A 292 -16.67 -1.99 -47.48
CA ARG A 292 -16.29 -0.86 -48.34
C ARG A 292 -15.88 -1.32 -49.74
N GLN A 293 -15.09 -2.38 -49.83
CA GLN A 293 -14.66 -2.97 -51.10
C GLN A 293 -15.85 -3.52 -51.90
N ARG A 294 -16.82 -4.18 -51.24
CA ARG A 294 -18.04 -4.63 -51.92
C ARG A 294 -18.88 -3.45 -52.42
N ASP A 295 -19.07 -2.43 -51.60
CA ASP A 295 -19.88 -1.25 -51.95
C ASP A 295 -19.23 -0.49 -53.12
N GLU A 296 -17.90 -0.37 -53.14
CA GLU A 296 -17.15 0.21 -54.26
C GLU A 296 -17.30 -0.60 -55.55
N LEU A 297 -17.33 -1.94 -55.46
CA LEU A 297 -17.61 -2.80 -56.62
C LEU A 297 -19.04 -2.65 -57.13
N ILE A 298 -20.02 -2.56 -56.21
CA ILE A 298 -21.43 -2.31 -56.56
C ILE A 298 -21.56 -0.99 -57.32
N GLU A 299 -20.92 0.08 -56.82
CA GLU A 299 -20.94 1.39 -57.45
C GLU A 299 -20.22 1.40 -58.81
N LYS A 300 -18.99 0.88 -58.88
CA LYS A 300 -18.19 0.83 -60.13
C LYS A 300 -18.87 0.07 -61.26
N HIS A 301 -19.60 -0.99 -60.92
CA HIS A 301 -20.29 -1.81 -61.90
C HIS A 301 -21.74 -1.40 -62.14
N GLY A 302 -22.21 -0.30 -61.53
CA GLY A 302 -23.58 0.20 -61.68
C GLY A 302 -24.61 -0.87 -61.34
N LEU A 303 -24.32 -1.67 -60.31
CA LEU A 303 -25.14 -2.79 -59.90
C LEU A 303 -26.31 -2.31 -59.06
N VAL A 304 -27.52 -2.74 -59.44
CA VAL A 304 -28.76 -2.40 -58.79
C VAL A 304 -29.35 -3.64 -58.14
N ILE A 305 -29.83 -3.47 -56.91
CA ILE A 305 -30.59 -4.48 -56.21
C ILE A 305 -32.00 -4.50 -56.79
N ILE A 306 -32.43 -5.64 -57.32
CA ILE A 306 -33.84 -5.86 -57.60
C ILE A 306 -34.43 -6.59 -56.40
N PRO A 307 -35.44 -6.03 -55.72
CA PRO A 307 -36.18 -6.77 -54.72
C PRO A 307 -36.89 -7.94 -55.41
N ASP A 308 -36.46 -9.17 -55.14
CA ASP A 308 -37.27 -10.34 -55.50
C ASP A 308 -38.49 -10.32 -54.59
N GLY A 309 -39.65 -10.04 -55.17
CA GLY A 309 -40.92 -10.05 -54.46
C GLY A 309 -41.12 -11.40 -53.79
N THR A 310 -41.20 -11.39 -52.45
CA THR A 310 -41.64 -12.57 -51.71
C THR A 310 -43.07 -12.89 -52.12
N PRO A 311 -43.41 -14.17 -52.35
CA PRO A 311 -44.76 -14.56 -52.70
C PRO A 311 -45.67 -14.28 -51.51
N ASN A 312 -46.55 -13.29 -51.68
CA ASN A 312 -47.77 -13.02 -50.94
C ASN A 312 -47.96 -13.72 -49.58
N GLY A 313 -47.87 -12.92 -48.51
CA GLY A 313 -48.80 -12.99 -47.38
C GLY A 313 -48.51 -14.04 -46.31
N ASP A 314 -47.60 -13.75 -45.40
CA ASP A 314 -47.83 -13.96 -43.96
C ASP A 314 -46.97 -12.99 -43.15
N VAL A 315 -47.61 -12.27 -42.22
CA VAL A 315 -47.00 -11.23 -41.41
C VAL A 315 -46.36 -11.91 -40.19
N ASN A 316 -45.11 -12.36 -40.34
CA ASN A 316 -44.28 -12.71 -39.20
C ASN A 316 -42.92 -11.99 -39.31
N HIS A 317 -42.65 -11.15 -38.31
CA HIS A 317 -41.40 -10.40 -38.13
C HIS A 317 -40.24 -11.36 -37.83
N GLU A 318 -39.71 -12.02 -38.85
CA GLU A 318 -38.29 -12.36 -38.91
C GLU A 318 -37.73 -11.85 -40.23
N PRO A 319 -36.55 -11.21 -40.24
CA PRO A 319 -35.91 -10.81 -41.49
C PRO A 319 -35.35 -12.06 -42.15
N VAL A 320 -36.23 -12.84 -42.78
CA VAL A 320 -35.81 -13.87 -43.72
C VAL A 320 -35.13 -13.10 -44.85
N VAL A 321 -33.82 -13.30 -44.96
CA VAL A 321 -33.00 -12.80 -46.05
C VAL A 321 -33.57 -13.40 -47.34
N GLY A 322 -34.53 -12.70 -47.96
CA GLY A 322 -34.91 -12.94 -49.34
C GLY A 322 -33.65 -12.83 -50.19
N ALA A 323 -33.50 -13.73 -51.16
CA ALA A 323 -32.36 -13.69 -52.06
C ALA A 323 -32.32 -12.32 -52.74
N ILE A 324 -31.32 -11.51 -52.42
CA ILE A 324 -31.10 -10.21 -53.05
C ILE A 324 -30.39 -10.50 -54.37
N THR A 325 -31.08 -10.32 -55.49
CA THR A 325 -30.47 -10.42 -56.82
C THR A 325 -29.90 -9.06 -57.22
N VAL A 326 -28.66 -9.10 -57.68
CA VAL A 326 -27.88 -7.92 -58.07
C VAL A 326 -27.60 -8.02 -59.57
N VAL A 327 -28.03 -7.02 -60.34
CA VAL A 327 -27.86 -6.97 -61.80
C VAL A 327 -27.38 -5.59 -62.24
N SER A 328 -26.84 -5.45 -63.45
CA SER A 328 -26.48 -4.12 -63.97
C SER A 328 -27.73 -3.24 -64.17
N GLN A 329 -27.55 -1.91 -64.12
CA GLN A 329 -28.59 -0.94 -64.41
C GLN A 329 -29.31 -1.22 -65.75
N GLU A 330 -28.56 -1.57 -66.79
CA GLU A 330 -29.10 -1.90 -68.11
C GLU A 330 -29.97 -3.15 -68.06
N ALA A 331 -29.52 -4.20 -67.38
CA ALA A 331 -30.29 -5.43 -67.21
C ALA A 331 -31.56 -5.19 -66.38
N ALA A 332 -31.49 -4.36 -65.35
CA ALA A 332 -32.65 -3.99 -64.54
C ALA A 332 -33.72 -3.28 -65.39
N GLN A 333 -33.32 -2.37 -66.27
CA GLN A 333 -34.23 -1.62 -67.13
C GLN A 333 -34.92 -2.51 -68.17
N VAL A 334 -34.20 -3.48 -68.74
CA VAL A 334 -34.78 -4.49 -69.65
C VAL A 334 -35.73 -5.44 -68.91
N LEU A 335 -35.42 -5.79 -67.66
CA LEU A 335 -36.30 -6.63 -66.85
C LEU A 335 -37.58 -5.90 -66.44
N GLU A 336 -37.56 -4.57 -66.32
CA GLU A 336 -38.74 -3.75 -66.02
C GLU A 336 -39.77 -3.81 -67.15
N SER A 337 -39.32 -3.83 -68.41
CA SER A 337 -40.24 -3.97 -69.56
C SER A 337 -40.86 -5.36 -69.68
N ALA A 338 -40.30 -6.39 -69.02
CA ALA A 338 -40.86 -7.74 -68.96
C ALA A 338 -42.07 -7.87 -67.99
N GLY A 339 -42.40 -6.80 -67.27
CA GLY A 339 -43.49 -6.71 -66.30
C GLY A 339 -43.14 -7.29 -64.92
N GLU A 340 -44.14 -7.41 -64.05
CA GLU A 340 -43.95 -7.86 -62.66
C GLU A 340 -43.74 -9.39 -62.55
N GLY A 341 -42.99 -9.80 -61.51
CA GLY A 341 -42.71 -11.19 -61.17
C GLY A 341 -41.26 -11.44 -60.75
N PRO A 342 -40.95 -12.63 -60.19
CA PRO A 342 -39.58 -12.99 -59.84
C PRO A 342 -38.68 -13.01 -61.08
N LEU A 343 -37.37 -12.86 -60.87
CA LEU A 343 -36.37 -12.69 -61.95
C LEU A 343 -36.49 -13.78 -63.04
N ASP A 344 -36.70 -15.03 -62.63
CA ASP A 344 -36.85 -16.19 -63.52
C ASP A 344 -38.07 -16.09 -64.44
N VAL A 345 -39.19 -15.55 -63.95
CA VAL A 345 -40.42 -15.33 -64.73
C VAL A 345 -40.22 -14.21 -65.74
N ARG A 346 -39.59 -13.10 -65.33
CA ARG A 346 -39.29 -11.97 -66.23
C ARG A 346 -38.33 -12.36 -67.35
N LEU A 347 -37.26 -13.11 -67.02
CA LEU A 347 -36.34 -13.66 -68.01
C LEU A 347 -37.02 -14.59 -69.01
N ARG A 348 -37.96 -15.43 -68.55
CA ARG A 348 -38.72 -16.35 -69.43
C ARG A 348 -39.62 -15.61 -70.40
N LYS A 349 -40.27 -14.52 -69.97
CA LYS A 349 -41.10 -13.67 -70.86
C LYS A 349 -40.26 -13.03 -71.98
N LEU A 350 -39.14 -12.40 -71.62
CA LEU A 350 -38.21 -11.82 -72.60
C LEU A 350 -37.65 -12.86 -73.59
N ALA A 351 -37.34 -14.07 -73.10
CA ALA A 351 -36.90 -15.15 -73.97
C ALA A 351 -37.98 -15.54 -74.99
N GLY A 352 -39.25 -15.60 -74.57
CA GLY A 352 -40.40 -15.86 -75.45
C GLY A 352 -40.58 -14.78 -76.52
N GLU A 353 -40.56 -13.50 -76.13
CA GLU A 353 -40.65 -12.37 -77.07
C GLU A 353 -39.52 -12.37 -78.11
N LYS A 354 -38.29 -12.71 -77.67
CA LYS A 354 -37.14 -12.85 -78.56
C LYS A 354 -37.35 -13.96 -79.60
N GLU A 355 -37.90 -15.11 -79.20
CA GLU A 355 -38.19 -16.21 -80.14
C GLU A 355 -39.27 -15.83 -81.17
N GLU A 356 -40.26 -15.05 -80.76
CA GLU A 356 -41.31 -14.54 -81.65
C GLU A 356 -40.74 -13.54 -82.67
N LEU A 357 -39.95 -12.56 -82.23
CA LEU A 357 -39.27 -11.61 -83.12
C LEU A 357 -38.31 -12.32 -84.08
N LEU A 358 -37.55 -13.31 -83.63
CA LEU A 358 -36.70 -14.12 -84.51
C LEU A 358 -37.52 -14.85 -85.59
N SER A 359 -38.73 -15.31 -85.25
CA SER A 359 -39.64 -15.92 -86.22
C SER A 359 -40.12 -14.90 -87.26
N GLN A 360 -40.42 -13.67 -86.84
CA GLN A 360 -40.76 -12.57 -87.75
C GLN A 360 -39.59 -12.18 -88.67
N ILE A 361 -38.36 -12.08 -88.14
CA ILE A 361 -37.15 -11.82 -88.92
C ILE A 361 -36.92 -12.92 -89.95
N ARG A 362 -37.07 -14.19 -89.59
CA ARG A 362 -36.97 -15.31 -90.54
C ARG A 362 -37.98 -15.16 -91.68
N LYS A 363 -39.23 -14.80 -91.36
CA LYS A 363 -40.28 -14.56 -92.36
C LYS A 363 -39.97 -13.38 -93.28
N LEU A 364 -39.56 -12.24 -92.71
CA LEU A 364 -39.18 -11.05 -93.47
C LEU A 364 -37.92 -11.27 -94.32
N LYS A 365 -36.94 -12.03 -93.83
CA LYS A 365 -35.76 -12.39 -94.64
C LYS A 365 -36.13 -13.25 -95.82
N LEU A 366 -37.05 -14.21 -95.66
CA LEU A 366 -37.57 -15.00 -96.78
C LEU A 366 -38.19 -14.08 -97.84
N GLN A 367 -39.00 -13.11 -97.41
CA GLN A 367 -39.62 -12.12 -98.30
C GLN A 367 -38.60 -11.16 -98.95
N LEU A 368 -37.57 -10.76 -98.21
CA LEU A 368 -36.48 -9.93 -98.75
C LEU A 368 -35.62 -10.72 -99.74
N GLU A 369 -35.41 -12.01 -99.51
CA GLU A 369 -34.67 -12.90 -100.42
C GLU A 369 -35.47 -13.15 -101.70
N GLU A 370 -36.80 -13.26 -101.59
CA GLU A 370 -37.74 -13.23 -102.72
C GLU A 370 -37.67 -11.90 -103.51
N GLU A 371 -37.54 -10.75 -102.83
CA GLU A 371 -37.40 -9.43 -103.48
C GLU A 371 -35.97 -9.12 -103.97
N ARG A 372 -34.92 -9.66 -103.33
CA ARG A 372 -33.53 -9.55 -103.80
C ARG A 372 -33.26 -10.40 -105.03
N GLN A 373 -33.94 -11.54 -105.17
CA GLN A 373 -33.96 -12.28 -106.44
C GLN A 373 -34.61 -11.46 -107.58
N LYS A 374 -35.37 -10.40 -107.28
CA LYS A 374 -35.87 -9.43 -108.27
C LYS A 374 -34.96 -8.21 -108.49
N CYS A 375 -33.99 -7.93 -107.63
CA CYS A 375 -33.21 -6.68 -107.62
C CYS A 375 -31.69 -6.90 -107.61
N SER A 376 -31.16 -7.69 -108.54
CA SER A 376 -29.72 -7.80 -108.79
C SER A 376 -29.29 -6.85 -109.91
N ARG A 377 -29.08 -5.55 -109.63
CA ARG A 377 -28.18 -4.63 -110.37
C ARG A 377 -28.16 -3.22 -109.77
N SER A 378 -27.14 -2.91 -108.94
CA SER A 378 -26.51 -1.58 -108.68
C SER A 378 -26.04 -1.52 -107.20
N ASP A 379 -24.80 -1.88 -106.88
CA ASP A 379 -23.54 -1.12 -106.93
C ASP A 379 -23.19 -0.37 -105.61
N SER A 380 -22.13 -0.88 -104.97
CA SER A 380 -20.98 -0.28 -104.27
C SER A 380 -20.88 1.28 -104.23
N THR A 381 -20.35 2.02 -103.25
CA THR A 381 -19.08 1.96 -102.49
C THR A 381 -18.96 3.22 -101.57
N VAL A 382 -17.91 3.27 -100.72
CA VAL A 382 -17.25 4.47 -100.11
C VAL A 382 -17.96 5.10 -98.88
N GLY A 383 -17.31 5.56 -97.79
CA GLY A 383 -15.89 5.67 -97.42
C GLY A 383 -15.72 6.29 -96.02
N ASP A 384 -14.46 6.23 -95.60
CA ASP A 384 -13.84 6.64 -94.34
C ASP A 384 -13.83 8.17 -94.14
N VAL A 385 -13.96 8.65 -92.90
CA VAL A 385 -13.82 10.08 -92.53
C VAL A 385 -13.04 10.22 -91.22
N ALA A 386 -11.78 10.60 -91.35
CA ALA A 386 -10.93 11.11 -90.29
C ALA A 386 -10.79 12.63 -90.41
N GLY A 387 -10.78 13.32 -89.26
CA GLY A 387 -10.13 14.63 -89.11
C GLY A 387 -11.02 15.71 -88.49
N LEU A 388 -10.61 16.21 -87.32
CA LEU A 388 -10.38 17.63 -86.99
C LEU A 388 -10.43 17.85 -85.46
N GLN A 389 -9.28 18.00 -84.79
CA GLN A 389 -9.24 18.76 -83.52
C GLN A 389 -7.83 19.22 -83.10
N ASN A 390 -7.41 20.40 -83.57
CA ASN A 390 -6.15 21.04 -83.16
C ASN A 390 -6.34 22.20 -82.14
N GLY A 391 -7.52 22.31 -81.52
CA GLY A 391 -7.83 23.36 -80.52
C GLY A 391 -7.87 22.87 -79.07
N SER A 392 -8.34 21.64 -78.85
CA SER A 392 -8.37 20.95 -77.54
C SER A 392 -6.99 20.55 -77.04
N ASP A 393 -6.02 20.45 -77.94
CA ASP A 393 -4.67 19.96 -77.67
C ASP A 393 -3.85 20.95 -76.83
N LEU A 394 -4.01 22.26 -77.03
CA LEU A 394 -3.24 23.28 -76.30
C LEU A 394 -3.65 23.37 -74.83
N GLN A 395 -4.95 23.29 -74.54
CA GLN A 395 -5.49 23.34 -73.18
C GLN A 395 -5.19 22.05 -72.39
N PHE A 396 -5.14 20.91 -73.10
CA PHE A 396 -4.65 19.65 -72.57
C PHE A 396 -3.15 19.73 -72.19
N ILE A 397 -2.32 20.38 -73.02
CA ILE A 397 -0.89 20.58 -72.74
C ILE A 397 -0.65 21.47 -71.51
N GLU A 398 -1.43 22.54 -71.31
CA GLU A 398 -1.33 23.37 -70.09
C GLU A 398 -1.74 22.60 -68.83
N MET A 399 -2.86 21.88 -68.89
CA MET A 399 -3.32 21.03 -67.78
C MET A 399 -2.30 19.93 -67.43
N GLN A 400 -1.68 19.34 -68.45
CA GLN A 400 -0.61 18.36 -68.28
C GLN A 400 0.64 18.97 -67.62
N ARG A 401 1.00 20.21 -67.94
CA ARG A 401 2.12 20.93 -67.30
C ARG A 401 1.83 21.25 -65.84
N ASP A 402 0.62 21.68 -65.51
CA ASP A 402 0.22 21.97 -64.14
C ASP A 402 0.15 20.69 -63.29
N ALA A 403 -0.40 19.61 -63.85
CA ALA A 403 -0.37 18.29 -63.21
C ALA A 403 1.08 17.83 -62.95
N ASN A 404 1.98 17.99 -63.92
CA ASN A 404 3.39 17.64 -63.77
C ASN A 404 4.12 18.51 -62.73
N ARG A 405 3.76 19.78 -62.61
CA ARG A 405 4.27 20.67 -61.54
C ARG A 405 3.81 20.20 -60.17
N GLN A 406 2.52 19.90 -60.01
CA GLN A 406 1.99 19.39 -58.73
C GLN A 406 2.62 18.05 -58.35
N ILE A 407 2.79 17.13 -59.31
CA ILE A 407 3.51 15.87 -59.10
C ILE A 407 4.92 16.12 -58.57
N SER A 408 5.63 17.12 -59.13
CA SER A 408 6.99 17.46 -58.70
C SER A 408 7.01 18.03 -57.28
N GLU A 409 6.04 18.89 -56.92
CA GLU A 409 5.89 19.42 -55.56
C GLU A 409 5.57 18.31 -54.54
N TYR A 410 4.69 17.36 -54.88
CA TYR A 410 4.39 16.22 -54.02
C TYR A 410 5.57 15.25 -53.87
N LYS A 411 6.34 15.00 -54.95
CA LYS A 411 7.58 14.21 -54.88
C LYS A 411 8.61 14.83 -53.94
N PHE A 412 8.77 16.15 -53.97
CA PHE A 412 9.68 16.84 -53.05
C PHE A 412 9.22 16.73 -51.59
N LYS A 413 7.92 16.94 -51.34
CA LYS A 413 7.34 16.77 -49.99
C LYS A 413 7.48 15.34 -49.47
N LEU A 414 7.27 14.34 -50.33
CA LEU A 414 7.46 12.94 -50.01
C LEU A 414 8.92 12.65 -49.63
N SER A 415 9.87 13.07 -50.47
CA SER A 415 11.31 12.87 -50.19
C SER A 415 11.76 13.54 -48.88
N LYS A 416 11.21 14.72 -48.56
CA LYS A 416 11.46 15.38 -47.28
C LYS A 416 10.88 14.59 -46.10
N ALA A 417 9.65 14.10 -46.22
CA ALA A 417 9.03 13.28 -45.19
C ALA A 417 9.79 11.96 -44.98
N GLU A 418 10.29 11.33 -46.04
CA GLU A 418 11.13 10.13 -45.96
C GLU A 418 12.44 10.40 -45.21
N GLN A 419 13.10 11.54 -45.45
CA GLN A 419 14.28 11.95 -44.68
C GLN A 419 13.96 12.18 -43.20
N ASP A 420 12.85 12.84 -42.89
CA ASP A 420 12.42 13.07 -41.50
C ASP A 420 12.12 11.74 -40.79
N ILE A 421 11.48 10.77 -41.47
CA ILE A 421 11.23 9.41 -40.95
C ILE A 421 12.57 8.74 -40.58
N THR A 422 13.55 8.73 -41.48
CA THR A 422 14.85 8.09 -41.17
C THR A 422 15.56 8.71 -39.97
N THR A 423 15.42 10.03 -39.77
CA THR A 423 16.01 10.73 -38.62
C THR A 423 15.29 10.38 -37.31
N LEU A 424 13.96 10.26 -37.36
CA LEU A 424 13.15 9.84 -36.23
C LEU A 424 13.43 8.38 -35.85
N GLU A 425 13.59 7.48 -36.82
CA GLU A 425 13.94 6.07 -36.60
C GLU A 425 15.28 5.90 -35.88
N GLN A 426 16.29 6.68 -36.28
CA GLN A 426 17.58 6.72 -35.57
C GLN A 426 17.44 7.22 -34.13
N SER A 427 16.59 8.23 -33.92
CA SER A 427 16.31 8.77 -32.59
C SER A 427 15.59 7.74 -31.70
N ILE A 428 14.61 7.03 -32.25
CA ILE A 428 13.90 5.93 -31.59
C ILE A 428 14.90 4.83 -31.20
N SER A 429 15.72 4.35 -32.12
CA SER A 429 16.73 3.31 -31.86
C SER A 429 17.67 3.68 -30.70
N ARG A 430 18.09 4.96 -30.63
CA ARG A 430 18.94 5.45 -29.53
C ARG A 430 18.19 5.49 -28.20
N LEU A 431 16.93 5.91 -28.20
CA LEU A 431 16.08 5.98 -27.01
C LEU A 431 15.75 4.57 -26.49
N GLU A 432 15.43 3.63 -27.37
CA GLU A 432 15.21 2.22 -27.03
C GLU A 432 16.44 1.62 -26.34
N GLY A 433 17.63 1.88 -26.88
CA GLY A 433 18.88 1.47 -26.25
C GLY A 433 19.12 2.10 -24.87
N GLN A 434 18.67 3.34 -24.64
CA GLN A 434 18.72 3.96 -23.31
C GLN A 434 17.73 3.30 -22.34
N VAL A 435 16.49 3.05 -22.78
CA VAL A 435 15.46 2.38 -21.98
C VAL A 435 15.93 0.99 -21.56
N LEU A 436 16.52 0.21 -22.47
CA LEU A 436 17.05 -1.12 -22.16
C LEU A 436 18.12 -1.08 -21.06
N ARG A 437 19.05 -0.11 -21.15
CA ARG A 437 20.10 0.07 -20.12
C ARG A 437 19.51 0.48 -18.77
N TYR A 438 18.56 1.42 -18.75
CA TYR A 438 17.93 1.85 -17.50
C TYR A 438 17.10 0.74 -16.87
N LYS A 439 16.40 -0.06 -17.67
CA LYS A 439 15.68 -1.24 -17.20
C LYS A 439 16.62 -2.24 -16.54
N THR A 440 17.74 -2.56 -17.21
CA THR A 440 18.74 -3.49 -16.66
C THR A 440 19.38 -2.95 -15.37
N ALA A 441 19.67 -1.64 -15.33
CA ALA A 441 20.21 -1.00 -14.13
C ALA A 441 19.22 -1.02 -12.96
N ALA A 442 17.93 -0.78 -13.22
CA ALA A 442 16.87 -0.85 -12.21
C ALA A 442 16.70 -2.27 -11.66
N GLU A 443 16.63 -3.29 -12.54
CA GLU A 443 16.55 -4.70 -12.13
C GLU A 443 17.75 -5.13 -11.27
N ASN A 444 18.96 -4.64 -11.58
CA ASN A 444 20.14 -4.91 -10.77
C ASN A 444 20.10 -4.18 -9.42
N ALA A 445 19.61 -2.94 -9.37
CA ALA A 445 19.46 -2.19 -8.14
C ALA A 445 18.44 -2.84 -7.19
N GLU A 446 17.33 -3.33 -7.73
CA GLU A 446 16.31 -4.06 -6.97
C GLU A 446 16.89 -5.33 -6.32
N LYS A 447 17.66 -6.11 -7.07
CA LYS A 447 18.36 -7.30 -6.52
C LYS A 447 19.30 -6.95 -5.36
N VAL A 448 20.10 -5.89 -5.52
CA VAL A 448 21.02 -5.43 -4.47
C VAL A 448 20.26 -4.94 -3.24
N GLU A 449 19.12 -4.26 -3.42
CA GLU A 449 18.28 -3.82 -2.30
C GLU A 449 17.74 -5.01 -1.50
N ASP A 450 17.29 -6.06 -2.18
CA ASP A 450 16.80 -7.28 -1.53
C ASP A 450 17.89 -8.03 -0.75
N GLU A 451 19.10 -8.10 -1.30
CA GLU A 451 20.28 -8.64 -0.61
C GLU A 451 20.59 -7.84 0.67
N LEU A 452 20.62 -6.50 0.58
CA LEU A 452 20.85 -5.62 1.73
C LEU A 452 19.74 -5.74 2.79
N LYS A 453 18.48 -5.91 2.38
CA LYS A 453 17.37 -6.19 3.32
C LYS A 453 17.57 -7.52 4.03
N ALA A 454 18.01 -8.56 3.33
CA ALA A 454 18.30 -9.86 3.93
C ALA A 454 19.47 -9.77 4.93
N GLU A 455 20.55 -9.08 4.57
CA GLU A 455 21.69 -8.83 5.46
C GLU A 455 21.30 -8.03 6.70
N LYS A 456 20.51 -6.97 6.53
CA LYS A 456 19.98 -6.18 7.66
C LYS A 456 19.22 -7.06 8.66
N ARG A 457 18.32 -7.92 8.16
CA ARG A 457 17.56 -8.85 9.03
C ARG A 457 18.47 -9.85 9.73
N LYS A 458 19.54 -10.31 9.06
CA LYS A 458 20.54 -11.21 9.65
C LYS A 458 21.31 -10.50 10.78
N LEU A 459 21.85 -9.31 10.52
CA LEU A 459 22.57 -8.52 11.50
C LEU A 459 21.69 -8.11 12.70
N GLN A 460 20.42 -7.80 12.47
CA GLN A 460 19.47 -7.53 13.56
C GLN A 460 19.25 -8.75 14.47
N ARG A 461 19.18 -9.97 13.91
CA ARG A 461 19.09 -11.21 14.69
C ARG A 461 20.38 -11.46 15.48
N GLU A 462 21.53 -11.25 14.86
CA GLU A 462 22.84 -11.38 15.52
C GLU A 462 23.00 -10.36 16.65
N LEU A 463 22.60 -9.10 16.43
CA LEU A 463 22.61 -8.06 17.46
C LEU A 463 21.74 -8.45 18.65
N ARG A 464 20.52 -8.92 18.43
CA ARG A 464 19.62 -9.36 19.51
C ARG A 464 20.25 -10.50 20.31
N THR A 465 20.81 -11.50 19.63
CA THR A 465 21.49 -12.63 20.27
C THR A 465 22.70 -12.18 21.09
N ALA A 466 23.45 -11.19 20.59
CA ALA A 466 24.60 -10.62 21.32
C ALA A 466 24.16 -9.84 22.56
N LEU A 467 23.07 -9.08 22.48
CA LEU A 467 22.49 -8.36 23.62
C LEU A 467 22.01 -9.33 24.70
N ASP A 468 21.26 -10.37 24.32
CA ASP A 468 20.80 -11.40 25.27
C ASP A 468 22.00 -12.03 26.01
N LYS A 469 23.12 -12.28 25.30
CA LYS A 469 24.35 -12.81 25.91
C LYS A 469 25.05 -11.80 26.83
N ILE A 470 24.99 -10.50 26.53
CA ILE A 470 25.52 -9.47 27.42
C ILE A 470 24.70 -9.44 28.72
N GLU A 471 23.37 -9.46 28.63
CA GLU A 471 22.49 -9.50 29.81
C GLU A 471 22.77 -10.72 30.70
N GLU A 472 22.93 -11.91 30.11
CA GLU A 472 23.33 -13.12 30.84
C GLU A 472 24.67 -12.93 31.57
N MET A 473 25.68 -12.39 30.87
CA MET A 473 27.00 -12.13 31.45
C MET A 473 26.96 -11.07 32.56
N GLU A 474 26.18 -10.01 32.41
CA GLU A 474 25.98 -8.99 33.45
C GLU A 474 25.32 -9.57 34.70
N MET A 475 24.31 -10.44 34.53
CA MET A 475 23.68 -11.17 35.62
C MET A 475 24.69 -12.07 36.36
N THR A 476 25.47 -12.87 35.63
CA THR A 476 26.52 -13.72 36.25
C THR A 476 27.56 -12.89 36.99
N ASN A 477 28.00 -11.77 36.41
CA ASN A 477 28.99 -10.89 37.02
C ASN A 477 28.44 -10.22 38.29
N SER A 478 27.17 -9.79 38.29
CA SER A 478 26.47 -9.28 39.47
C SER A 478 26.42 -10.32 40.60
N HIS A 479 26.15 -11.59 40.28
CA HIS A 479 26.20 -12.68 41.26
C HIS A 479 27.60 -12.91 41.83
N LEU A 480 28.63 -12.90 40.99
CA LEU A 480 30.03 -13.05 41.40
C LEU A 480 30.49 -11.88 42.27
N ALA A 481 30.13 -10.65 41.91
CA ALA A 481 30.43 -9.44 42.67
C ALA A 481 29.84 -9.53 44.08
N LYS A 482 28.55 -9.88 44.21
CA LYS A 482 27.90 -10.09 45.51
C LYS A 482 28.60 -11.17 46.35
N ARG A 483 29.05 -12.25 45.72
CA ARG A 483 29.79 -13.33 46.42
C ARG A 483 31.17 -12.84 46.90
N LEU A 484 31.87 -12.06 46.09
CA LEU A 484 33.15 -11.45 46.45
C LEU A 484 32.99 -10.46 47.62
N GLU A 485 31.95 -9.64 47.62
CA GLU A 485 31.66 -8.73 48.73
C GLU A 485 31.41 -9.48 50.03
N LYS A 486 30.63 -10.57 50.01
CA LYS A 486 30.44 -11.44 51.18
C LYS A 486 31.78 -12.00 51.70
N MET A 487 32.64 -12.49 50.80
CA MET A 487 33.96 -13.01 51.19
C MET A 487 34.85 -11.91 51.79
N LYS A 488 34.83 -10.69 51.23
CA LYS A 488 35.55 -9.53 51.78
C LYS A 488 35.03 -9.18 53.18
N ALA A 489 33.71 -9.08 53.36
CA ALA A 489 33.10 -8.80 54.66
C ALA A 489 33.49 -9.84 55.71
N ASN A 490 33.43 -11.13 55.37
CA ASN A 490 33.86 -12.22 56.25
C ASN A 490 35.35 -12.10 56.64
N ARG A 491 36.23 -11.78 55.68
CA ARG A 491 37.65 -11.56 55.97
C ARG A 491 37.87 -10.39 56.91
N THR A 492 37.18 -9.27 56.69
CA THR A 492 37.28 -8.09 57.56
C THR A 492 36.79 -8.40 58.97
N ALA A 493 35.69 -9.16 59.11
CA ALA A 493 35.16 -9.58 60.40
C ALA A 493 36.15 -10.50 61.16
N LEU A 494 36.81 -11.44 60.47
CA LEU A 494 37.84 -12.29 61.06
C LEU A 494 39.07 -11.50 61.51
N LEU A 495 39.51 -10.52 60.72
CA LEU A 495 40.63 -9.64 61.08
C LEU A 495 40.32 -8.75 62.28
N ALA A 496 39.06 -8.37 62.49
CA ALA A 496 38.64 -7.59 63.66
C ALA A 496 38.56 -8.40 64.95
N GLN A 497 38.65 -9.74 64.89
CA GLN A 497 38.65 -10.64 66.05
C GLN A 497 40.07 -11.07 66.48
N GLN A 498 41.11 -10.69 65.73
CA GLN A 498 42.52 -10.84 66.11
C GLN A 498 43.02 -9.54 66.73
#